data_AF-A0A3C1FSD3-F1
#
_entry.id   AF-A0A3C1FSD3-F1
#
_cell.length_a   1.000
_cell.length_b   1.000
_cell.length_c   1.000
_cell.angle_alpha   90.00
_cell.angle_beta   90.00
_cell.angle_gamma   90.00
#
_symmetry.space_group_name_H-M   'P 1'
#
loop_
_entity.id
_entity.type
_entity.pdbx_description
1 polymer ?
#
loop_
_entity_poly.entity_id
_entity_poly.type
_entity_poly.pdbx_seq_one_letter_code
_entity_poly.pdbx_strand_id
1 'polypeptide(L)'
;MVIKIISGGQTGADRAGLDAAIDLRIDYGGAIPQGRRTEDGTLPERYNKMTELKTKSHPLRTENNVVDSNATLIFTFKKMGTGSALTLRLAQKHHKPCLHIDLSKYSDQEAIRMVMKWLSEVQPAILNIAGSRESASGIYGRVFNILKGVLRHGPRRIP
;
A
#
# COMPACT_ATOMS: atom_id res chain seq x y z
N MET A 1 -1.48 2.12 16.01
CA MET A 1 -0.46 1.09 15.69
C MET A 1 -0.96 0.27 14.53
N VAL A 2 -0.16 0.06 13.48
CA VAL A 2 -0.59 -0.73 12.31
C VAL A 2 -0.61 -2.21 12.69
N ILE A 3 -1.80 -2.81 12.66
CA ILE A 3 -2.01 -4.24 12.91
C ILE A 3 -2.29 -5.01 11.62
N LYS A 4 -2.67 -4.31 10.55
CA LYS A 4 -2.94 -4.89 9.23
C LYS A 4 -2.53 -3.98 8.08
N ILE A 5 -1.96 -4.56 7.03
CA ILE A 5 -1.68 -3.88 5.76
C ILE A 5 -2.61 -4.42 4.68
N ILE A 6 -3.24 -3.53 3.92
CA ILE A 6 -4.02 -3.93 2.74
C ILE A 6 -3.48 -3.29 1.47
N SER A 7 -3.66 -3.95 0.33
CA SER A 7 -3.36 -3.37 -0.98
C SER A 7 -4.18 -4.01 -2.10
N GLY A 8 -4.08 -3.47 -3.31
CA GLY A 8 -4.74 -4.01 -4.51
C GLY A 8 -3.98 -5.13 -5.21
N GLY A 9 -2.86 -5.61 -4.65
CA GLY A 9 -2.04 -6.71 -5.19
C GLY A 9 -1.32 -6.41 -6.51
N GLN A 10 -1.39 -5.18 -7.04
CA GLN A 10 -0.66 -4.82 -8.25
C GLN A 10 0.86 -4.98 -8.05
N THR A 11 1.62 -5.15 -9.13
CA THR A 11 3.08 -5.00 -9.09
C THR A 11 3.49 -3.64 -8.50
N GLY A 12 4.76 -3.50 -8.11
CA GLY A 12 5.26 -2.23 -7.58
C GLY A 12 4.84 -2.02 -6.13
N ALA A 13 4.27 -0.84 -5.84
CA ALA A 13 3.98 -0.42 -4.46
C ALA A 13 3.01 -1.35 -3.72
N ASP A 14 1.95 -1.82 -4.39
CA ASP A 14 0.93 -2.69 -3.79
C ASP A 14 1.55 -4.01 -3.28
N ARG A 15 2.33 -4.71 -4.10
CA ARG A 15 3.05 -5.93 -3.70
C ARG A 15 4.12 -5.67 -2.66
N ALA A 16 4.86 -4.57 -2.78
CA ALA A 16 5.85 -4.19 -1.76
C ALA A 16 5.20 -4.02 -0.38
N GLY A 17 3.97 -3.49 -0.33
CA GLY A 17 3.16 -3.43 0.89
C GLY A 17 2.83 -4.80 1.47
N LEU A 18 2.33 -5.73 0.64
CA LEU A 18 2.00 -7.08 1.08
C LEU A 18 3.23 -7.85 1.54
N ASP A 19 4.32 -7.78 0.77
CA ASP A 19 5.56 -8.50 1.07
C ASP A 19 6.23 -7.95 2.32
N ALA A 20 6.18 -6.62 2.57
CA ALA A 20 6.64 -6.04 3.83
C ALA A 20 5.79 -6.51 5.02
N ALA A 21 4.47 -6.62 4.87
CA ALA A 21 3.60 -7.17 5.90
C ALA A 21 3.96 -8.62 6.24
N ILE A 22 4.16 -9.46 5.23
CA ILE A 22 4.54 -10.86 5.36
C ILE A 22 5.90 -11.00 6.06
N ASP A 23 6.92 -10.26 5.60
CA ASP A 23 8.28 -10.27 6.18
C ASP A 23 8.28 -9.88 7.66
N LEU A 24 7.44 -8.92 8.04
CA LEU A 24 7.32 -8.42 9.41
C LEU A 24 6.26 -9.13 10.26
N ARG A 25 5.60 -10.17 9.71
CA ARG A 25 4.52 -10.92 10.38
C ARG A 25 3.34 -10.03 10.84
N ILE A 26 3.05 -8.98 10.08
CA ILE A 26 1.86 -8.15 10.22
C ILE A 26 0.72 -8.80 9.41
N ASP A 27 -0.53 -8.73 9.88
CA ASP A 27 -1.64 -9.26 9.09
C ASP A 27 -1.77 -8.52 7.75
N TYR A 28 -2.26 -9.20 6.72
CA TYR A 28 -2.37 -8.61 5.40
C TYR A 28 -3.66 -9.02 4.68
N GLY A 29 -4.01 -8.28 3.63
CA GLY A 29 -5.10 -8.63 2.72
C GLY A 29 -5.41 -7.52 1.73
N GLY A 30 -6.69 -7.40 1.37
CA GLY A 30 -7.19 -6.33 0.50
C GLY A 30 -8.05 -6.86 -0.62
N ALA A 31 -8.84 -5.96 -1.20
CA ALA A 31 -9.69 -6.23 -2.36
C ALA A 31 -8.84 -6.31 -3.63
N ILE A 32 -9.05 -7.37 -4.41
CA ILE A 32 -8.43 -7.58 -5.73
C ILE A 32 -9.50 -7.85 -6.79
N PRO A 33 -9.27 -7.53 -8.08
CA PRO A 33 -10.26 -7.78 -9.12
C PRO A 33 -10.47 -9.27 -9.37
N GLN A 34 -11.62 -9.63 -9.94
CA GLN A 34 -11.93 -10.97 -10.42
C GLN A 34 -10.81 -11.54 -11.30
N GLY A 35 -10.44 -12.80 -11.07
CA GLY A 35 -9.31 -13.49 -11.70
C GLY A 35 -7.95 -13.06 -11.14
N ARG A 36 -7.93 -12.40 -9.96
CA ARG A 36 -6.73 -11.91 -9.28
C ARG A 36 -5.80 -11.09 -10.19
N ARG A 37 -6.37 -10.31 -11.11
CA ARG A 37 -5.63 -9.69 -12.22
C ARG A 37 -4.66 -8.59 -11.77
N THR A 38 -3.42 -8.69 -12.27
CA THR A 38 -2.33 -7.72 -12.16
C THR A 38 -1.78 -7.43 -13.55
N GLU A 39 -0.81 -6.51 -13.68
CA GLU A 39 -0.22 -6.18 -14.99
C GLU A 39 0.62 -7.32 -15.59
N ASP A 40 1.17 -8.18 -14.75
CA ASP A 40 2.02 -9.32 -15.09
C ASP A 40 1.26 -10.67 -15.03
N GLY A 41 -0.08 -10.62 -15.02
CA GLY A 41 -0.94 -11.80 -15.05
C GLY A 41 -1.78 -11.97 -13.80
N THR A 42 -1.71 -13.14 -13.18
CA THR A 42 -2.50 -13.51 -12.00
C THR A 42 -1.65 -13.32 -10.74
N LEU A 43 -2.20 -12.64 -9.72
CA LEU A 43 -1.54 -12.50 -8.42
C LEU A 43 -1.29 -13.91 -7.83
N PRO A 44 -0.04 -14.27 -7.46
CA PRO A 44 0.29 -15.60 -6.96
C PRO A 44 -0.56 -16.04 -5.76
N GLU A 45 -0.80 -17.35 -5.64
CA GLU A 45 -1.60 -17.95 -4.54
C GLU A 45 -0.96 -17.80 -3.16
N ARG A 46 0.33 -17.51 -3.08
CA ARG A 46 1.00 -17.18 -1.80
C ARG A 46 0.34 -16.01 -1.07
N TYR A 47 -0.34 -15.12 -1.80
CA TYR A 47 -1.18 -14.06 -1.25
C TYR A 47 -2.58 -14.60 -0.96
N ASN A 48 -2.68 -15.47 0.05
CA ASN A 48 -3.89 -16.25 0.35
C ASN A 48 -4.94 -15.48 1.17
N LYS A 49 -4.62 -14.31 1.72
CA LYS A 49 -5.53 -13.47 2.51
C LYS A 49 -6.23 -12.35 1.72
N MET A 50 -6.21 -12.43 0.39
CA MET A 50 -6.84 -11.42 -0.48
C MET A 50 -8.32 -11.72 -0.69
N THR A 51 -9.14 -10.67 -0.81
CA THR A 51 -10.58 -10.79 -1.10
C THR A 51 -10.82 -10.48 -2.58
N GLU A 52 -11.15 -11.52 -3.35
CA GLU A 52 -11.48 -11.36 -4.77
C GLU A 52 -12.89 -10.77 -4.93
N LEU A 53 -13.00 -9.69 -5.69
CA LEU A 53 -14.28 -9.09 -6.05
C LEU A 53 -14.94 -9.85 -7.19
N LYS A 54 -16.28 -9.82 -7.24
CA LYS A 54 -17.09 -10.38 -8.34
C LYS A 54 -17.01 -9.57 -9.65
N THR A 55 -16.04 -8.66 -9.78
CA THR A 55 -15.86 -7.78 -10.95
C THR A 55 -14.40 -7.58 -11.28
N LYS A 56 -14.11 -7.39 -12.56
CA LYS A 56 -12.77 -7.04 -13.08
C LYS A 56 -12.43 -5.55 -12.90
N SER A 57 -13.30 -4.76 -12.27
CA SER A 57 -13.16 -3.32 -12.11
C SER A 57 -12.02 -2.92 -11.16
N HIS A 58 -10.95 -2.34 -11.72
CA HIS A 58 -9.87 -1.74 -10.95
C HIS A 58 -10.29 -0.54 -10.10
N PRO A 59 -11.20 0.35 -10.53
CA PRO A 59 -11.71 1.40 -9.66
C PRO A 59 -12.38 0.87 -8.39
N LEU A 60 -13.21 -0.17 -8.50
CA LEU A 60 -13.95 -0.68 -7.34
C LEU A 60 -13.00 -1.28 -6.29
N ARG A 61 -12.02 -2.10 -6.70
CA ARG A 61 -11.02 -2.63 -5.75
C ARG A 61 -10.17 -1.53 -5.11
N THR A 62 -9.94 -0.43 -5.83
CA THR A 62 -9.24 0.75 -5.29
C THR A 62 -10.08 1.45 -4.22
N GLU A 63 -11.36 1.69 -4.50
CA GLU A 63 -12.28 2.33 -3.55
C GLU A 63 -12.48 1.48 -2.29
N ASN A 64 -12.69 0.17 -2.43
CA ASN A 64 -12.81 -0.73 -1.28
C ASN A 64 -11.56 -0.66 -0.38
N ASN A 65 -10.35 -0.76 -0.94
CA ASN A 65 -9.13 -0.67 -0.13
C ASN A 65 -8.95 0.69 0.56
N VAL A 66 -9.40 1.78 -0.05
CA VAL A 66 -9.40 3.09 0.61
C VAL A 66 -10.42 3.12 1.77
N VAL A 67 -11.65 2.67 1.52
CA VAL A 67 -12.75 2.69 2.50
C VAL A 67 -12.49 1.77 3.69
N ASP A 68 -11.98 0.56 3.43
CA ASP A 68 -11.73 -0.50 4.41
C ASP A 68 -10.45 -0.26 5.25
N SER A 69 -9.66 0.76 4.89
CA SER A 69 -8.51 1.20 5.68
C SER A 69 -8.84 2.36 6.61
N ASN A 70 -8.02 2.55 7.65
CA ASN A 70 -8.08 3.77 8.45
C ASN A 70 -7.30 4.92 7.80
N ALA A 71 -6.27 4.60 7.02
CA ALA A 71 -5.47 5.57 6.30
C ALA A 71 -4.81 4.93 5.07
N THR A 72 -4.41 5.77 4.10
CA THR A 72 -3.74 5.33 2.88
C THR A 72 -2.37 5.99 2.72
N LEU A 73 -1.36 5.20 2.37
CA LEU A 73 -0.02 5.66 2.00
C LEU A 73 0.22 5.38 0.52
N ILE A 74 0.51 6.43 -0.25
CA ILE A 74 0.70 6.37 -1.70
C ILE A 74 2.16 6.64 -2.03
N PHE A 75 2.82 5.71 -2.72
CA PHE A 75 4.17 5.89 -3.24
C PHE A 75 4.18 6.03 -4.76
N THR A 76 4.84 7.07 -5.27
CA THR A 76 5.08 7.24 -6.70
C THR A 76 6.55 7.56 -6.95
N PHE A 77 6.98 7.51 -8.21
CA PHE A 77 8.28 8.00 -8.62
C PHE A 77 8.10 8.84 -9.89
N LYS A 78 8.35 10.15 -9.78
CA LYS A 78 8.05 11.14 -10.82
C LYS A 78 6.54 11.25 -11.06
N LYS A 79 6.07 10.86 -12.25
CA LYS A 79 4.68 11.10 -12.67
C LYS A 79 3.71 10.18 -11.92
N MET A 80 2.66 10.78 -11.36
CA MET A 80 1.54 10.03 -10.78
C MET A 80 0.71 9.37 -11.90
N GLY A 81 0.56 8.05 -11.84
CA GLY A 81 -0.30 7.29 -12.75
C GLY A 81 -1.79 7.43 -12.41
N THR A 82 -2.67 7.03 -13.34
CA THR A 82 -4.14 7.12 -13.19
C THR A 82 -4.65 6.36 -11.96
N GLY A 83 -4.07 5.19 -11.65
CA GLY A 83 -4.41 4.41 -10.46
C GLY A 83 -4.11 5.15 -9.15
N SER A 84 -2.89 5.67 -9.00
CA SER A 84 -2.50 6.44 -7.80
C SER A 84 -3.30 7.74 -7.66
N ALA A 85 -3.58 8.43 -8.78
CA ALA A 85 -4.41 9.62 -8.77
C ALA A 85 -5.86 9.31 -8.35
N LEU A 86 -6.40 8.19 -8.80
CA LEU A 86 -7.71 7.70 -8.36
C LEU A 86 -7.70 7.39 -6.86
N THR A 87 -6.68 6.69 -6.35
CA THR A 87 -6.56 6.41 -4.91
C THR A 87 -6.55 7.70 -4.08
N LEU A 88 -5.77 8.71 -4.48
CA LEU A 88 -5.71 9.99 -3.80
C LEU A 88 -7.07 10.70 -3.80
N ARG A 89 -7.75 10.75 -4.96
CA ARG A 89 -9.09 11.32 -5.09
C ARG A 89 -10.11 10.60 -4.21
N LEU A 90 -10.05 9.27 -4.15
CA LEU A 90 -10.96 8.47 -3.33
C LEU A 90 -10.70 8.67 -1.84
N ALA A 91 -9.44 8.78 -1.42
CA ALA A 91 -9.12 9.08 -0.03
C ALA A 91 -9.67 10.45 0.40
N GLN A 92 -9.55 11.46 -0.47
CA GLN A 92 -10.16 12.78 -0.26
C GLN A 92 -11.70 12.70 -0.21
N LYS A 93 -12.32 12.03 -1.19
CA LYS A 93 -13.78 11.84 -1.27
C LYS A 93 -14.35 11.21 0.00
N HIS A 94 -13.65 10.22 0.56
CA HIS A 94 -14.08 9.47 1.74
C HIS A 94 -13.52 10.02 3.05
N HIS A 95 -12.89 11.20 3.04
CA HIS A 95 -12.30 11.86 4.21
C HIS A 95 -11.32 10.94 4.97
N LYS A 96 -10.59 10.10 4.25
CA LYS A 96 -9.57 9.21 4.81
C LYS A 96 -8.21 9.92 4.86
N PRO A 97 -7.49 9.89 5.99
CA PRO A 97 -6.12 10.34 6.06
C PRO A 97 -5.26 9.70 4.96
N CYS A 98 -4.53 10.53 4.22
CA CYS A 98 -3.72 10.08 3.10
C CYS A 98 -2.38 10.81 3.09
N LEU A 99 -1.29 10.05 3.01
CA LEU A 99 0.04 10.59 2.73
C LEU A 99 0.48 10.13 1.34
N HIS A 100 0.93 11.07 0.52
CA HIS A 100 1.56 10.79 -0.76
C HIS A 100 3.05 11.15 -0.70
N ILE A 101 3.91 10.23 -1.14
CA ILE A 101 5.35 10.44 -1.26
C ILE A 101 5.78 10.16 -2.70
N ASP A 102 6.34 11.19 -3.33
CA ASP A 102 7.07 11.06 -4.59
C ASP A 102 8.55 10.75 -4.30
N LEU A 103 8.92 9.49 -4.46
CA LEU A 103 10.26 8.97 -4.21
C LEU A 103 11.32 9.54 -5.18
N SER A 104 10.94 10.30 -6.20
CA SER A 104 11.92 11.04 -7.01
C SER A 104 12.45 12.29 -6.33
N LYS A 105 11.77 12.78 -5.28
CA LYS A 105 12.09 14.03 -4.56
C LYS A 105 12.79 13.82 -3.24
N TYR A 106 12.82 12.58 -2.75
CA TYR A 106 13.29 12.24 -1.42
C TYR A 106 14.20 11.02 -1.45
N SER A 107 15.24 11.06 -0.64
CA SER A 107 16.00 9.88 -0.26
C SER A 107 15.12 8.91 0.55
N ASP A 108 15.53 7.65 0.63
CA ASP A 108 14.80 6.64 1.39
C ASP A 108 14.73 7.00 2.89
N GLN A 109 15.79 7.62 3.45
CA GLN A 109 15.81 8.08 4.85
C GLN A 109 14.87 9.25 5.13
N GLU A 110 14.68 10.16 4.17
CA GLU A 110 13.68 11.23 4.27
C GLU A 110 12.27 10.67 4.19
N ALA A 111 12.02 9.77 3.23
CA ALA A 111 10.74 9.10 3.10
C ALA A 111 10.37 8.33 4.38
N ILE A 112 11.30 7.56 4.96
CA ILE A 112 11.10 6.87 6.24
C ILE A 112 10.69 7.85 7.34
N ARG A 113 11.42 8.97 7.51
CA ARG A 113 11.11 9.98 8.53
C ARG A 113 9.72 10.60 8.32
N MET A 114 9.36 10.92 7.09
CA MET A 114 8.04 11.46 6.74
C MET A 114 6.92 10.47 7.08
N VAL A 115 7.07 9.20 6.69
CA VAL A 115 6.07 8.17 6.99
C VAL A 115 5.97 7.92 8.49
N MET A 116 7.08 7.81 9.22
CA MET A 116 7.05 7.61 10.67
C MET A 116 6.34 8.75 11.39
N LYS A 117 6.65 10.00 11.03
CA LYS A 117 5.99 11.18 11.60
C LYS A 117 4.48 11.10 11.37
N TRP A 118 4.06 10.91 10.13
CA TRP A 118 2.65 10.85 9.77
C TRP A 118 1.91 9.67 10.44
N LEU A 119 2.52 8.49 10.54
CA LEU A 119 1.93 7.36 11.23
C LEU A 119 1.79 7.59 12.74
N SER A 120 2.67 8.38 13.35
CA SER A 120 2.55 8.73 14.77
C SER A 120 1.38 9.68 15.04
N GLU A 121 1.02 10.51 14.06
CA GLU A 121 -0.11 11.43 14.12
C GLU A 121 -1.44 10.71 13.83
N VAL A 122 -1.48 9.87 12.77
CA VAL A 122 -2.71 9.21 12.30
C VAL A 122 -3.02 7.91 13.05
N GLN A 123 -1.99 7.19 13.50
CA GLN A 123 -2.08 5.92 14.24
C GLN A 123 -3.05 4.86 13.65
N PRO A 124 -3.06 4.61 12.33
CA PRO A 124 -4.04 3.72 11.73
C PRO A 124 -3.87 2.28 12.21
N ALA A 125 -4.98 1.56 12.43
CA ALA A 125 -4.96 0.12 12.70
C ALA A 125 -4.80 -0.68 11.39
N ILE A 126 -5.51 -0.26 10.34
CA ILE A 126 -5.44 -0.81 8.99
C ILE A 126 -4.86 0.26 8.05
N LEU A 127 -3.70 -0.04 7.45
CA LEU A 127 -3.02 0.85 6.52
C LEU A 127 -3.13 0.30 5.10
N ASN A 128 -3.71 1.08 4.19
CA ASN A 128 -3.70 0.77 2.76
C ASN A 128 -2.40 1.28 2.12
N ILE A 129 -1.71 0.41 1.38
CA ILE A 129 -0.55 0.78 0.57
C ILE A 129 -0.96 0.79 -0.89
N ALA A 130 -0.69 1.90 -1.56
CA ALA A 130 -0.95 2.07 -2.98
C ALA A 130 0.22 2.75 -3.69
N GLY A 131 0.26 2.65 -5.02
CA GLY A 131 1.24 3.42 -5.78
C GLY A 131 1.41 2.98 -7.22
N SER A 132 2.52 3.43 -7.80
CA SER A 132 2.88 3.09 -9.16
C SER A 132 3.14 1.59 -9.31
N ARG A 133 2.66 1.03 -10.44
CA ARG A 133 2.99 -0.33 -10.89
C ARG A 133 4.47 -0.46 -11.24
N GLU A 134 5.01 -1.67 -11.18
CA GLU A 134 6.45 -1.87 -11.35
C GLU A 134 6.92 -1.45 -12.73
N SER A 135 6.19 -1.81 -13.80
CA SER A 135 6.56 -1.46 -15.16
C SER A 135 6.60 0.05 -15.44
N ALA A 136 6.04 0.88 -14.55
CA ALA A 136 6.00 2.33 -14.72
C ALA A 136 7.17 3.05 -14.03
N SER A 137 7.77 2.45 -12.99
CA SER A 137 8.72 3.17 -12.14
C SER A 137 9.79 2.33 -11.44
N GLY A 138 9.73 1.00 -11.47
CA GLY A 138 10.69 0.15 -10.76
C GLY A 138 10.69 0.40 -9.23
N ILE A 139 9.52 0.61 -8.63
CA ILE A 139 9.39 1.21 -7.30
C ILE A 139 9.37 0.18 -6.17
N TYR A 140 9.12 -1.09 -6.49
CA TYR A 140 8.91 -2.18 -5.52
C TYR A 140 10.01 -2.21 -4.45
N GLY A 141 11.28 -2.28 -4.86
CA GLY A 141 12.40 -2.45 -3.93
C GLY A 141 12.54 -1.28 -2.95
N ARG A 142 12.34 -0.05 -3.43
CA ARG A 142 12.39 1.14 -2.57
C ARG A 142 11.24 1.20 -1.60
N VAL A 143 10.01 0.95 -2.06
CA VAL A 143 8.82 0.91 -1.19
C VAL A 143 8.97 -0.16 -0.12
N PHE A 144 9.42 -1.36 -0.49
CA PHE A 144 9.63 -2.46 0.45
C PHE A 144 10.64 -2.08 1.56
N ASN A 145 11.78 -1.51 1.19
CA ASN A 145 12.81 -1.09 2.14
C ASN A 145 12.33 0.04 3.07
N ILE A 146 11.62 1.04 2.52
CA ILE A 146 11.04 2.13 3.30
C ILE A 146 10.02 1.58 4.31
N LEU A 147 9.09 0.73 3.87
CA LEU A 147 8.09 0.14 4.74
C LEU A 147 8.73 -0.71 5.84
N LYS A 148 9.77 -1.49 5.53
CA LYS A 148 10.53 -2.22 6.55
C LYS A 148 11.20 -1.29 7.56
N GLY A 149 11.82 -0.21 7.10
CA GLY A 149 12.43 0.79 7.98
C GLY A 149 11.42 1.46 8.93
N VAL A 150 10.20 1.70 8.43
CA VAL A 150 9.11 2.32 9.19
C VAL A 150 8.49 1.34 10.20
N LEU A 151 8.20 0.11 9.78
CA LEU A 151 7.33 -0.82 10.51
C LEU A 151 8.08 -1.78 11.43
N ARG A 152 9.40 -1.97 11.25
CA ARG A 152 10.24 -2.80 12.15
C ARG A 152 10.25 -2.34 13.60
N HIS A 153 9.90 -1.09 13.87
CA HIS A 153 9.95 -0.49 15.21
C HIS A 153 8.60 -0.50 15.96
N GLY A 154 7.61 -1.29 15.54
CA GLY A 154 6.40 -1.54 16.34
C GLY A 154 5.90 -2.98 16.24
N PRO A 155 5.16 -3.49 17.25
CA PRO A 155 5.47 -3.43 18.68
C PRO A 155 6.65 -4.36 19.01
N ARG A 156 7.49 -3.96 19.98
CA ARG A 156 8.18 -4.96 20.80
C ARG A 156 7.06 -5.75 21.50
N ARG A 157 6.86 -7.01 21.11
CA ARG A 157 6.25 -7.98 22.01
C ARG A 157 7.19 -8.07 23.21
N ILE A 158 6.85 -7.40 24.29
CA ILE A 158 7.44 -7.70 25.59
C ILE A 158 6.99 -9.15 25.89
N PRO A 159 7.92 -10.08 26.17
CA PRO A 159 7.56 -11.43 26.55
C PRO A 159 6.70 -11.47 27.82
#